data_AF-A0A2I0HQW3-F1
#
_entry.id   AF-A0A2I0HQW3-F1
#
_cell.length_a   1.000
_cell.length_b   1.000
_cell.length_c   1.000
_cell.angle_alpha   90.00
_cell.angle_beta   90.00
_cell.angle_gamma   90.00
#
_symmetry.space_group_name_H-M   'P 1'
#
loop_
_entity.id
_entity.type
_entity.pdbx_description
1 polymer ?
#
loop_
_entity_poly.entity_id
_entity_poly.type
_entity_poly.pdbx_seq_one_letter_code
_entity_poly.pdbx_strand_id
1 'polypeptide(L)'
;MGGSKENRHTPGVEHWSLAVKDGKPLEKEWRTEIPIPRGGPHRACVVVDDRLFVIGGQEGDFMAKPGSPIFKCSRRNEVVYGDVYMLDKEMKWKVLPPMPKPNSHIEFSWVIVNNSIIITGGTTEKHPVTKRMILVGEVFQFKLDSMEWSVIGKLPYRIKTTIAGFWDGWLYFTSGQRDRGPDNPQPRKVVGDMWRTKLSL
;
A
#
# COMPACT_ATOMS: atom_id res chain seq x y z
N MET A 1 -0.18 5.46 -8.28
CA MET A 1 -0.48 4.61 -9.46
C MET A 1 -1.95 4.21 -9.43
N GLY A 2 -2.72 4.48 -10.49
CA GLY A 2 -4.14 4.12 -10.67
C GLY A 2 -5.14 4.87 -9.79
N GLY A 3 -5.00 4.79 -8.47
CA GLY A 3 -5.81 5.57 -7.53
C GLY A 3 -7.33 5.46 -7.75
N SER A 4 -8.07 6.48 -7.33
CA SER A 4 -9.49 6.64 -7.65
C SER A 4 -9.68 7.77 -8.64
N LYS A 5 -10.76 7.68 -9.44
CA LYS A 5 -11.29 8.81 -10.20
C LYS A 5 -11.74 9.94 -9.26
N GLU A 6 -12.14 11.07 -9.83
CA GLU A 6 -12.49 12.31 -9.14
C GLU A 6 -13.62 12.11 -8.10
N ASN A 7 -14.48 11.13 -8.31
CA ASN A 7 -15.54 10.78 -7.37
C ASN A 7 -15.03 10.06 -6.10
N ARG A 8 -13.72 9.78 -6.01
CA ARG A 8 -13.03 9.05 -4.93
C ARG A 8 -13.51 7.62 -4.69
N HIS A 9 -14.28 7.05 -5.62
CA HIS A 9 -14.89 5.74 -5.43
C HIS A 9 -14.55 4.80 -6.57
N THR A 10 -14.75 5.24 -7.81
CA THR A 10 -14.45 4.44 -9.00
C THR A 10 -12.94 4.27 -9.12
N PRO A 11 -12.43 3.02 -9.25
CA PRO A 11 -11.03 2.76 -9.57
C PRO A 11 -10.58 3.50 -10.84
N GLY A 12 -9.47 4.21 -10.75
CA GLY A 12 -8.72 4.73 -11.90
C GLY A 12 -7.64 3.72 -12.30
N VAL A 13 -7.50 3.46 -13.59
CA VAL A 13 -6.46 2.54 -14.11
C VAL A 13 -5.31 3.30 -14.77
N GLU A 14 -5.61 4.51 -15.20
CA GLU A 14 -4.70 5.47 -15.77
C GLU A 14 -3.60 5.87 -14.76
N HIS A 15 -2.41 6.09 -15.30
CA HIS A 15 -1.33 6.74 -14.59
C HIS A 15 -0.43 7.46 -15.59
N TRP A 16 0.45 8.30 -15.06
CA TRP A 16 1.31 9.16 -15.84
C TRP A 16 2.73 9.12 -15.29
N SER A 17 3.69 9.39 -16.16
CA SER A 17 5.09 9.57 -15.78
C SER A 17 5.63 10.90 -16.32
N LEU A 18 6.68 11.38 -15.66
CA LEU A 18 7.45 12.53 -16.06
C LEU A 18 8.91 12.20 -15.80
N ALA A 19 9.72 12.11 -16.85
CA ALA A 19 11.14 11.81 -16.72
C ALA A 19 11.87 13.00 -16.09
N VAL A 20 12.69 12.74 -15.07
CA VAL A 20 13.47 13.76 -14.35
C VAL A 20 14.94 13.34 -14.32
N LYS A 21 15.84 14.28 -14.61
CA LYS A 21 17.28 14.10 -14.52
C LYS A 21 17.92 15.36 -13.94
N ASP A 22 18.86 15.20 -13.01
CA ASP A 22 19.58 16.31 -12.36
C ASP A 22 18.63 17.38 -11.78
N GLY A 23 17.53 16.94 -11.19
CA GLY A 23 16.50 17.81 -10.58
C GLY A 23 15.63 18.59 -11.58
N LYS A 24 15.72 18.28 -12.88
CA LYS A 24 14.94 18.96 -13.94
C LYS A 24 14.10 17.95 -14.73
N PRO A 25 12.87 18.31 -15.11
CA PRO A 25 12.09 17.47 -16.01
C PRO A 25 12.74 17.46 -17.41
N LEU A 26 12.83 16.27 -18.00
CA LEU A 26 13.29 16.07 -19.37
C LEU A 26 12.16 16.29 -20.39
N GLU A 27 10.92 16.16 -19.93
CA GLU A 27 9.71 16.30 -20.72
C GLU A 27 8.95 17.57 -20.30
N LYS A 28 8.21 18.17 -21.24
CA LYS A 28 7.42 19.38 -20.95
C LYS A 28 6.08 19.07 -20.30
N GLU A 29 5.58 17.86 -20.50
CA GLU A 29 4.24 17.42 -20.11
C GLU A 29 4.32 16.00 -19.55
N TRP A 30 3.37 15.67 -18.67
CA TRP A 30 3.20 14.30 -18.19
C TRP A 30 2.71 13.40 -19.33
N ARG A 31 3.33 12.23 -19.50
CA ARG A 31 2.90 11.26 -20.50
C ARG A 31 1.99 10.22 -19.88
N THR A 32 0.93 9.85 -20.60
CA THR A 32 0.07 8.72 -20.22
C THR A 32 0.84 7.42 -20.37
N GLU A 33 0.72 6.56 -19.36
CA GLU A 33 1.35 5.25 -19.33
C GLU A 33 0.32 4.12 -19.49
N ILE A 34 0.82 2.89 -19.63
CA ILE A 34 0.01 1.71 -19.83
C ILE A 34 -0.90 1.48 -18.61
N PRO A 35 -2.24 1.48 -18.76
CA PRO A 35 -3.15 1.35 -17.63
C PRO A 35 -2.83 0.14 -16.74
N ILE A 36 -2.91 0.33 -15.43
CA ILE A 36 -2.69 -0.77 -14.48
C ILE A 36 -3.85 -1.77 -14.55
N PRO A 37 -3.62 -3.08 -14.35
CA PRO A 37 -4.67 -4.09 -14.52
C PRO A 37 -5.88 -3.89 -13.60
N ARG A 38 -5.64 -3.38 -12.39
CA ARG A 38 -6.69 -3.03 -11.43
C ARG A 38 -6.38 -1.74 -10.69
N GLY A 39 -7.29 -0.77 -10.82
CA GLY A 39 -7.26 0.53 -10.18
C GLY A 39 -7.57 0.55 -8.68
N GLY A 40 -7.42 1.69 -8.04
CA GLY A 40 -7.80 1.93 -6.64
C GLY A 40 -6.68 2.47 -5.72
N PRO A 41 -7.01 3.15 -4.61
CA PRO A 41 -6.05 3.82 -3.74
C PRO A 41 -5.36 2.87 -2.75
N HIS A 42 -4.47 3.47 -1.94
CA HIS A 42 -3.90 2.90 -0.73
C HIS A 42 -3.02 1.64 -0.90
N ARG A 43 -2.25 1.59 -1.98
CA ARG A 43 -1.38 0.46 -2.35
C ARG A 43 0.10 0.81 -2.25
N ALA A 44 0.96 -0.20 -2.13
CA ALA A 44 2.39 -0.01 -2.26
C ALA A 44 2.79 0.02 -3.74
N CYS A 45 3.67 0.96 -4.10
CA CYS A 45 4.28 1.07 -5.43
C CYS A 45 5.80 1.05 -5.24
N VAL A 46 6.46 0.00 -5.72
CA VAL A 46 7.89 -0.25 -5.44
C VAL A 46 8.64 -0.38 -6.76
N VAL A 47 9.68 0.41 -6.94
CA VAL A 47 10.60 0.28 -8.08
C VAL A 47 11.86 -0.43 -7.60
N VAL A 48 12.19 -1.55 -8.24
CA VAL A 48 13.39 -2.34 -7.95
C VAL A 48 13.80 -3.13 -9.20
N ASP A 49 15.09 -3.14 -9.51
CA ASP A 49 15.67 -3.78 -10.71
C ASP A 49 14.94 -3.46 -12.02
N ASP A 50 14.72 -2.16 -12.29
CA ASP A 50 14.00 -1.67 -13.48
C ASP A 50 12.58 -2.22 -13.66
N ARG A 51 11.95 -2.67 -12.57
CA ARG A 51 10.57 -3.16 -12.55
C ARG A 51 9.75 -2.34 -11.57
N LEU A 52 8.48 -2.09 -11.92
CA LEU A 52 7.52 -1.44 -11.02
C LEU A 52 6.53 -2.46 -10.49
N PHE A 53 6.57 -2.70 -9.18
CA PHE A 53 5.62 -3.54 -8.46
C PHE A 53 4.50 -2.70 -7.87
N VAL A 54 3.27 -3.19 -8.02
CA VAL A 54 2.05 -2.58 -7.50
C VAL A 54 1.35 -3.63 -6.64
N ILE A 55 1.34 -3.42 -5.32
CA ILE A 55 1.01 -4.45 -4.33
C ILE A 55 -0.16 -3.99 -3.45
N GLY A 56 -1.18 -4.83 -3.36
CA GLY A 56 -2.35 -4.61 -2.53
C GLY A 56 -3.10 -3.34 -2.93
N GLY A 57 -3.88 -2.80 -1.99
CA GLY A 57 -4.72 -1.61 -2.17
C GLY A 57 -6.19 -1.89 -1.88
N GLN A 58 -7.04 -0.91 -2.20
CA GLN A 58 -8.49 -1.07 -2.10
C GLN A 58 -9.25 -0.42 -3.26
N GLU A 59 -10.47 -0.87 -3.48
CA GLU A 59 -11.46 -0.25 -4.34
C GLU A 59 -12.49 0.43 -3.47
N GLY A 60 -12.92 1.62 -3.91
CA GLY A 60 -13.74 2.49 -3.10
C GLY A 60 -12.97 3.20 -1.99
N ASP A 61 -13.58 4.25 -1.50
CA ASP A 61 -13.20 5.04 -0.33
C ASP A 61 -14.46 5.84 0.04
N PHE A 62 -14.30 6.93 0.79
CA PHE A 62 -15.30 7.97 0.92
C PHE A 62 -15.58 8.64 -0.44
N MET A 63 -16.79 8.45 -0.95
CA MET A 63 -17.24 9.05 -2.21
C MET A 63 -17.58 10.52 -2.01
N ALA A 64 -17.09 11.40 -2.88
CA ALA A 64 -17.39 12.82 -2.82
C ALA A 64 -18.90 13.06 -2.98
N LYS A 65 -19.48 13.96 -2.16
CA LYS A 65 -20.87 14.41 -2.34
C LYS A 65 -20.90 15.52 -3.39
N PRO A 66 -21.56 15.33 -4.55
CA PRO A 66 -21.63 16.37 -5.58
C PRO A 66 -22.17 17.69 -5.03
N GLY A 67 -21.52 18.79 -5.36
CA GLY A 67 -21.91 20.14 -4.95
C GLY A 67 -21.73 20.44 -3.45
N SER A 68 -21.05 19.59 -2.67
CA SER A 68 -20.81 19.91 -1.25
C SER A 68 -19.88 21.11 -1.12
N PRO A 69 -20.29 22.22 -0.48
CA PRO A 69 -19.48 23.43 -0.37
C PRO A 69 -18.28 23.28 0.56
N ILE A 70 -18.21 22.18 1.33
CA ILE A 70 -17.13 21.88 2.26
C ILE A 70 -16.50 20.50 2.00
N PHE A 71 -16.60 20.01 0.75
CA PHE A 71 -15.98 18.76 0.32
C PHE A 71 -16.37 17.52 1.15
N LYS A 72 -17.63 17.45 1.60
CA LYS A 72 -18.13 16.29 2.35
C LYS A 72 -18.07 15.05 1.47
N CYS A 73 -17.74 13.93 2.11
CA CYS A 73 -17.80 12.61 1.47
C CYS A 73 -18.75 11.69 2.25
N SER A 74 -19.29 10.68 1.58
CA SER A 74 -20.07 9.60 2.19
C SER A 74 -19.32 8.29 2.12
N ARG A 75 -19.40 7.51 3.20
CA ARG A 75 -18.77 6.19 3.24
C ARG A 75 -19.43 5.29 2.21
N ARG A 76 -18.62 4.62 1.38
CA ARG A 76 -19.07 3.54 0.49
C ARG A 76 -18.48 2.21 0.93
N ASN A 77 -18.90 1.15 0.26
CA ASN A 77 -18.25 -0.13 0.45
C ASN A 77 -16.80 -0.03 -0.07
N GLU A 78 -15.90 -0.67 0.66
CA GLU A 78 -14.48 -0.73 0.33
C GLU A 78 -14.16 -2.21 0.15
N VAL A 79 -13.45 -2.55 -0.94
CA VAL A 79 -12.96 -3.91 -1.19
C VAL A 79 -11.44 -3.84 -1.13
N VAL A 80 -10.84 -4.51 -0.14
CA VAL A 80 -9.39 -4.59 -0.02
C VAL A 80 -8.90 -5.78 -0.83
N TYR A 81 -7.82 -5.61 -1.60
CA TYR A 81 -7.24 -6.67 -2.41
C TYR A 81 -5.81 -7.02 -2.00
N GLY A 82 -5.42 -8.25 -2.29
CA GLY A 82 -4.04 -8.75 -2.16
C GLY A 82 -3.33 -8.88 -3.51
N ASP A 83 -3.92 -8.34 -4.59
CA ASP A 83 -3.37 -8.44 -5.94
C ASP A 83 -1.95 -7.85 -6.01
N VAL A 84 -1.08 -8.48 -6.80
CA VAL A 84 0.28 -8.01 -7.09
C VAL A 84 0.48 -7.97 -8.58
N TYR A 85 0.86 -6.80 -9.10
CA TYR A 85 1.22 -6.60 -10.48
C TYR A 85 2.64 -6.11 -10.62
N MET A 86 3.32 -6.49 -11.69
CA MET A 86 4.65 -6.00 -12.04
C MET A 86 4.67 -5.52 -13.49
N LEU A 87 5.09 -4.28 -13.70
CA LEU A 87 5.40 -3.75 -15.03
C LEU A 87 6.86 -4.04 -15.32
N ASP A 88 7.12 -4.84 -16.36
CA ASP A 88 8.48 -5.19 -16.78
C ASP A 88 9.11 -4.11 -17.68
N LYS A 89 10.39 -4.31 -18.02
CA LYS A 89 11.16 -3.42 -18.89
C LYS A 89 10.62 -3.36 -20.33
N GLU A 90 9.87 -4.36 -20.76
CA GLU A 90 9.13 -4.37 -22.03
C GLU A 90 7.79 -3.64 -21.95
N MET A 91 7.52 -2.97 -20.82
CA MET A 91 6.28 -2.24 -20.56
C MET A 91 5.07 -3.17 -20.60
N LYS A 92 5.17 -4.37 -20.01
CA LYS A 92 4.06 -5.32 -19.90
C LYS A 92 3.72 -5.61 -18.45
N TRP A 93 2.44 -5.49 -18.12
CA TRP A 93 1.93 -5.88 -16.82
C TRP A 93 1.86 -7.41 -16.71
N LYS A 94 2.42 -7.95 -15.62
CA LYS A 94 2.32 -9.35 -15.22
C LYS A 94 1.60 -9.46 -13.89
N VAL A 95 0.73 -10.46 -13.76
CA VAL A 95 0.14 -10.85 -12.49
C VAL A 95 1.15 -11.73 -11.74
N LEU A 96 1.41 -11.41 -10.48
CA LEU A 96 2.31 -12.16 -9.60
C LEU A 96 1.51 -12.84 -8.48
N PRO A 97 2.13 -13.75 -7.71
CA PRO A 97 1.49 -14.35 -6.54
C PRO A 97 0.94 -13.28 -5.58
N PRO A 98 -0.33 -13.39 -5.16
CA PRO A 98 -0.98 -12.38 -4.34
C PRO A 98 -0.42 -12.38 -2.92
N MET A 99 -0.62 -11.28 -2.19
CA MET A 99 -0.32 -11.20 -0.78
C MET A 99 -1.03 -12.32 0.01
N PRO A 100 -0.41 -12.86 1.08
CA PRO A 100 -1.05 -13.88 1.94
C PRO A 100 -2.36 -13.42 2.59
N LYS A 101 -2.53 -12.10 2.69
CA LYS A 101 -3.73 -11.44 3.21
C LYS A 101 -3.98 -10.16 2.40
N PRO A 102 -5.22 -9.86 1.97
CA PRO A 102 -5.54 -8.58 1.36
C PRO A 102 -5.12 -7.41 2.25
N ASN A 103 -4.46 -6.41 1.69
CA ASN A 103 -3.89 -5.33 2.48
C ASN A 103 -3.94 -3.98 1.74
N SER A 104 -4.36 -2.92 2.44
CA SER A 104 -4.34 -1.54 1.96
C SER A 104 -3.77 -0.60 3.02
N HIS A 105 -3.64 0.69 2.69
CA HIS A 105 -3.03 1.74 3.52
C HIS A 105 -1.56 1.42 3.84
N ILE A 106 -0.84 1.00 2.79
CA ILE A 106 0.56 0.55 2.80
C ILE A 106 1.46 1.35 1.85
N GLU A 107 1.09 2.58 1.50
CA GLU A 107 1.74 3.41 0.48
C GLU A 107 3.24 3.63 0.75
N PHE A 108 3.58 3.83 2.02
CA PHE A 108 4.95 4.04 2.52
C PHE A 108 5.34 3.02 3.59
N SER A 109 4.55 1.96 3.73
CA SER A 109 4.71 0.96 4.80
C SER A 109 5.67 -0.16 4.40
N TRP A 110 6.61 0.11 3.50
CA TRP A 110 7.49 -0.90 2.90
C TRP A 110 8.95 -0.43 2.78
N VAL A 111 9.86 -1.41 2.73
CA VAL A 111 11.30 -1.22 2.46
C VAL A 111 11.82 -2.35 1.59
N ILE A 112 12.93 -2.12 0.89
CA ILE A 112 13.67 -3.19 0.19
C ILE A 112 14.87 -3.60 1.05
N VAL A 113 14.99 -4.88 1.35
CA VAL A 113 16.08 -5.45 2.17
C VAL A 113 16.45 -6.82 1.58
N ASN A 114 17.73 -7.07 1.31
CA ASN A 114 18.26 -8.36 0.81
C ASN A 114 17.37 -8.98 -0.29
N ASN A 115 17.19 -8.25 -1.39
CA ASN A 115 16.37 -8.68 -2.54
C ASN A 115 14.91 -9.05 -2.17
N SER A 116 14.37 -8.44 -1.13
CA SER A 116 13.00 -8.66 -0.67
C SER A 116 12.28 -7.34 -0.42
N ILE A 117 10.98 -7.29 -0.72
CA ILE A 117 10.09 -6.22 -0.28
C ILE A 117 9.50 -6.61 1.06
N ILE A 118 9.72 -5.78 2.08
CA ILE A 118 9.17 -5.96 3.43
C ILE A 118 8.03 -4.98 3.62
N ILE A 119 6.84 -5.45 4.03
CA ILE A 119 5.66 -4.61 4.28
C ILE A 119 5.26 -4.71 5.76
N THR A 120 4.98 -3.57 6.39
CA THR A 120 4.71 -3.44 7.82
C THR A 120 3.32 -2.86 8.09
N GLY A 121 2.39 -3.69 8.57
CA GLY A 121 1.04 -3.23 8.92
C GLY A 121 0.13 -3.04 7.71
N GLY A 122 -0.80 -2.08 7.82
CA GLY A 122 -1.88 -1.82 6.87
C GLY A 122 -3.26 -2.13 7.44
N THR A 123 -4.25 -2.28 6.57
CA THR A 123 -5.62 -2.68 6.91
C THR A 123 -6.13 -3.73 5.94
N THR A 124 -6.92 -4.66 6.45
CA THR A 124 -7.46 -5.78 5.68
C THR A 124 -8.99 -5.72 5.62
N GLU A 125 -9.59 -6.78 5.10
CA GLU A 125 -11.04 -6.96 5.03
C GLU A 125 -11.70 -6.78 6.40
N LYS A 126 -12.94 -6.28 6.37
CA LYS A 126 -13.71 -6.06 7.58
C LYS A 126 -14.03 -7.39 8.26
N HIS A 127 -14.14 -7.37 9.58
CA HIS A 127 -14.57 -8.51 10.36
C HIS A 127 -15.90 -9.06 9.81
N PRO A 128 -16.00 -10.37 9.51
CA PRO A 128 -17.14 -10.92 8.77
C PRO A 128 -18.48 -10.74 9.51
N VAL A 129 -18.48 -10.81 10.84
CA VAL A 129 -19.66 -10.57 11.69
C VAL A 129 -19.87 -9.09 12.04
N THR A 130 -18.94 -8.49 12.79
CA THR A 130 -19.11 -7.11 13.31
C THR A 130 -19.00 -6.01 12.26
N LYS A 131 -18.53 -6.33 11.04
CA LYS A 131 -18.24 -5.40 9.93
C LYS A 131 -17.26 -4.28 10.30
N ARG A 132 -16.52 -4.44 11.41
CA ARG A 132 -15.50 -3.51 11.88
C ARG A 132 -14.25 -3.63 11.01
N MET A 133 -13.57 -2.50 10.79
CA MET A 133 -12.26 -2.48 10.14
C MET A 133 -11.26 -3.29 10.97
N ILE A 134 -10.40 -4.05 10.29
CA ILE A 134 -9.32 -4.80 10.90
C ILE A 134 -7.99 -4.26 10.41
N LEU A 135 -7.15 -3.82 11.35
CA LEU A 135 -5.78 -3.44 11.05
C LEU A 135 -4.86 -4.66 10.98
N VAL A 136 -3.71 -4.49 10.34
CA VAL A 136 -2.73 -5.56 10.13
C VAL A 136 -1.54 -5.32 11.07
N GLY A 137 -1.03 -6.40 11.64
CA GLY A 137 0.17 -6.37 12.49
C GLY A 137 1.26 -7.27 11.96
N GLU A 138 0.98 -8.14 10.99
CA GLU A 138 1.98 -8.97 10.35
C GLU A 138 3.01 -8.13 9.58
N VAL A 139 4.25 -8.63 9.57
CA VAL A 139 5.32 -8.17 8.69
C VAL A 139 5.44 -9.19 7.56
N PHE A 140 5.14 -8.75 6.35
CA PHE A 140 5.21 -9.60 5.16
C PHE A 140 6.54 -9.42 4.45
N GLN A 141 7.11 -10.50 3.95
CA GLN A 141 8.25 -10.51 3.04
C GLN A 141 7.80 -11.05 1.69
N PHE A 142 8.17 -10.34 0.62
CA PHE A 142 8.09 -10.84 -0.75
C PHE A 142 9.49 -10.96 -1.32
N LYS A 143 9.92 -12.17 -1.64
CA LYS A 143 11.23 -12.45 -2.23
C LYS A 143 11.21 -12.15 -3.73
N LEU A 144 12.10 -11.30 -4.22
CA LEU A 144 12.09 -10.83 -5.62
C LEU A 144 12.69 -11.83 -6.62
N ASP A 145 13.39 -12.86 -6.14
CA ASP A 145 13.95 -13.96 -6.92
C ASP A 145 12.95 -15.10 -7.11
N SER A 146 12.32 -15.57 -6.03
CA SER A 146 11.36 -16.68 -6.07
C SER A 146 9.90 -16.24 -6.28
N MET A 147 9.60 -14.94 -6.12
CA MET A 147 8.23 -14.39 -6.12
C MET A 147 7.34 -15.00 -5.04
N GLU A 148 7.93 -15.38 -3.91
CA GLU A 148 7.23 -16.02 -2.80
C GLU A 148 6.96 -15.04 -1.66
N TRP A 149 5.82 -15.24 -1.02
CA TRP A 149 5.43 -14.52 0.18
C TRP A 149 5.68 -15.34 1.45
N SER A 150 6.10 -14.65 2.51
CA SER A 150 6.15 -15.21 3.87
C SER A 150 5.72 -14.16 4.89
N VAL A 151 5.30 -14.62 6.07
CA VAL A 151 5.12 -13.76 7.25
C VAL A 151 6.34 -13.96 8.14
N ILE A 152 7.14 -12.90 8.31
CA ILE A 152 8.43 -12.96 9.00
C ILE A 152 8.40 -12.40 10.42
N GLY A 153 7.24 -11.93 10.87
CA GLY A 153 7.09 -11.39 12.22
C GLY A 153 5.78 -10.62 12.40
N LYS A 154 5.66 -9.97 13.55
CA LYS A 154 4.53 -9.10 13.89
C LYS A 154 5.04 -7.83 14.56
N LEU A 155 4.41 -6.71 14.22
CA LEU A 155 4.56 -5.43 14.91
C LEU A 155 4.01 -5.54 16.35
N PRO A 156 4.42 -4.65 17.26
CA PRO A 156 3.91 -4.61 18.65
C PRO A 156 2.39 -4.44 18.77
N TYR A 157 1.75 -3.96 17.70
CA TYR A 157 0.31 -3.79 17.57
C TYR A 157 -0.09 -3.67 16.10
N ARG A 158 -1.39 -3.79 15.82
CA ARG A 158 -1.91 -3.60 14.47
C ARG A 158 -2.02 -2.10 14.15
N ILE A 159 -1.56 -1.70 12.97
CA ILE A 159 -1.47 -0.29 12.58
C ILE A 159 -1.53 -0.16 11.06
N LYS A 160 -2.19 0.89 10.56
CA LYS A 160 -2.19 1.27 9.14
C LYS A 160 -1.51 2.60 8.89
N THR A 161 -1.20 2.90 7.63
CA THR A 161 -0.54 4.15 7.18
C THR A 161 0.76 4.41 7.91
N THR A 162 1.55 3.36 8.16
CA THR A 162 2.90 3.50 8.72
C THR A 162 3.86 3.99 7.66
N ILE A 163 4.96 4.59 8.10
CA ILE A 163 6.14 4.83 7.28
C ILE A 163 7.21 3.85 7.73
N ALA A 164 7.70 3.02 6.82
CA ALA A 164 8.77 2.07 7.10
C ALA A 164 10.13 2.67 6.73
N GLY A 165 11.17 2.25 7.46
CA GLY A 165 12.56 2.60 7.17
C GLY A 165 13.47 1.44 7.48
N PHE A 166 14.60 1.33 6.78
CA PHE A 166 15.61 0.33 7.09
C PHE A 166 16.98 0.98 7.10
N TRP A 167 17.71 0.80 8.19
CA TRP A 167 19.06 1.35 8.33
C TRP A 167 19.90 0.51 9.28
N ASP A 168 21.12 0.17 8.86
CA ASP A 168 22.12 -0.55 9.68
C ASP A 168 21.57 -1.84 10.34
N GLY A 169 20.87 -2.66 9.54
CA GLY A 169 20.25 -3.91 9.98
C GLY A 169 19.01 -3.74 10.87
N TRP A 170 18.48 -2.52 11.01
CA TRP A 170 17.27 -2.23 11.76
C TRP A 170 16.11 -1.90 10.83
N LEU A 171 15.00 -2.61 11.00
CA LEU A 171 13.70 -2.24 10.44
C LEU A 171 13.01 -1.28 11.41
N TYR A 172 12.58 -0.14 10.90
CA TYR A 172 11.81 0.89 11.58
C TYR A 172 10.39 0.93 11.02
N PHE A 173 9.43 1.24 11.88
CA PHE A 173 8.19 1.85 11.44
C PHE A 173 7.85 3.02 12.36
N THR A 174 7.24 4.05 11.79
CA THR A 174 6.78 5.22 12.54
C THR A 174 5.42 5.67 12.04
N SER A 175 4.74 6.45 12.88
CA SER A 175 3.47 7.09 12.56
C SER A 175 2.33 6.11 12.25
N GLY A 176 1.13 6.63 12.00
CA GLY A 176 -0.01 5.86 11.52
C GLY A 176 -1.13 5.69 12.54
N GLN A 177 -2.17 4.94 12.16
CA GLN A 177 -3.36 4.76 12.99
C GLN A 177 -3.38 3.37 13.62
N ARG A 178 -3.11 3.27 14.93
CA ARG A 178 -3.12 2.02 15.69
C ARG A 178 -4.56 1.52 15.93
N ASP A 179 -4.72 0.24 16.25
CA ASP A 179 -5.97 -0.35 16.72
C ASP A 179 -6.30 -0.02 18.20
N ARG A 180 -7.47 -0.43 18.68
CA ARG A 180 -7.91 -0.25 20.07
C ARG A 180 -7.39 -1.34 21.02
N GLY A 181 -6.63 -2.30 20.53
CA GLY A 181 -6.08 -3.42 21.29
C GLY A 181 -6.47 -4.78 20.71
N PRO A 182 -5.95 -5.90 21.26
CA PRO A 182 -6.10 -7.24 20.69
C PRO A 182 -7.55 -7.64 20.39
N ASP A 183 -8.47 -7.36 21.31
CA ASP A 183 -9.89 -7.73 21.21
C ASP A 183 -10.73 -6.72 20.38
N ASN A 184 -10.15 -5.57 20.03
CA ASN A 184 -10.84 -4.53 19.29
C ASN A 184 -9.98 -4.00 18.13
N PRO A 185 -10.11 -4.61 16.94
CA PRO A 185 -9.24 -4.32 15.81
C PRO A 185 -9.53 -2.97 15.14
N GLN A 186 -10.49 -2.20 15.66
CA GLN A 186 -10.85 -0.90 15.11
C GLN A 186 -9.74 0.13 15.31
N PRO A 187 -9.60 1.09 14.39
CA PRO A 187 -8.65 2.17 14.56
C PRO A 187 -8.94 3.06 15.79
N ARG A 188 -7.86 3.59 16.38
CA ARG A 188 -7.86 4.59 17.46
C ARG A 188 -7.14 5.88 17.02
N LYS A 189 -6.61 6.64 17.98
CA LYS A 189 -5.77 7.82 17.72
C LYS A 189 -4.56 7.46 16.83
N VAL A 190 -4.22 8.40 15.96
CA VAL A 190 -2.95 8.40 15.24
C VAL A 190 -1.83 8.50 16.28
N VAL A 191 -0.75 7.76 16.04
CA VAL A 191 0.45 7.76 16.87
C VAL A 191 1.60 8.37 16.06
N GLY A 192 2.57 8.97 16.74
CA GLY A 192 3.82 9.46 16.16
C GLY A 192 5.05 8.71 16.66
N ASP A 193 4.84 7.63 17.41
CA ASP A 193 5.92 6.83 18.00
C ASP A 193 6.68 6.07 16.91
N MET A 194 7.99 5.96 17.09
CA MET A 194 8.87 5.15 16.26
C MET A 194 9.25 3.86 16.99
N TRP A 195 9.13 2.74 16.28
CA TRP A 195 9.55 1.43 16.76
C TRP A 195 10.60 0.87 15.82
N ARG A 196 11.49 0.03 16.35
CA ARG A 196 12.48 -0.68 15.55
C ARG A 196 12.77 -2.07 16.08
N THR A 197 13.18 -2.95 15.18
CA THR A 197 13.72 -4.27 15.51
C THR A 197 14.92 -4.58 14.62
N LYS A 198 15.85 -5.41 15.10
CA LYS A 198 16.86 -5.99 14.21
C LYS A 198 16.14 -6.89 13.21
N LEU A 199 16.52 -6.79 11.95
CA LEU A 199 16.02 -7.61 10.86
C LEU A 199 17.24 -8.22 10.16
N SER A 200 17.37 -9.54 10.25
CA SER A 200 18.39 -10.33 9.57
C SER A 200 17.68 -11.28 8.63
N LEU A 201 17.88 -11.11 7.33
CA LEU A 201 17.26 -11.89 6.24
C LEU A 201 18.30 -12.58 5.39
#